data_AF-A0A8J2HD96-F1
#
_entry.id   AF-A0A8J2HD96-F1
#
_cell.length_a   1.000
_cell.length_b   1.000
_cell.length_c   1.000
_cell.angle_alpha   90.00
_cell.angle_beta   90.00
_cell.angle_gamma   90.00
#
_symmetry.space_group_name_H-M   'P 1'
#
loop_
_entity.id
_entity.type
_entity.pdbx_description
1 polymer ?
#
loop_
_entity_poly.entity_id
_entity_poly.type
_entity_poly.pdbx_seq_one_letter_code
_entity_poly.pdbx_strand_id
1 'polypeptide(L)'
;MLSRLALQKALATRLPALTRVQASSSAIEPQRRTRPLHPDPVRHGFIPEEWFQFFYNKTGYTGPYMFALGLSTYLVSKEFYVMEHEYYTGIACLVMSIVVVKNAGPPMAKYLDAEMDKDEEAAKRTRTDTVDAYEQAIEHEKKEQWRSEAQQMIMDAKKENIKTQIEASYRERAFTVYNEVKKRLDYQLQIANVERRIAQKHMTQWIINNVVKSITPDQEKAALQQCISELQSLAPRS
;
A
#
# COMPACT_ATOMS: atom_id res chain seq x y z
N MET A 1 -9.05 -42.72 11.86
CA MET A 1 -8.75 -41.33 12.24
C MET A 1 -7.30 -41.26 12.72
N LEU A 2 -6.37 -41.13 11.78
CA LEU A 2 -4.94 -41.07 12.09
C LEU A 2 -4.52 -39.61 12.14
N SER A 3 -4.08 -39.20 13.32
CA SER A 3 -3.92 -37.83 13.80
C SER A 3 -2.89 -37.03 13.01
N ARG A 4 -3.32 -35.93 12.39
CA ARG A 4 -2.47 -34.89 11.81
C ARG A 4 -1.42 -34.35 12.81
N LEU A 5 -1.72 -34.40 14.09
CA LEU A 5 -0.82 -34.02 15.18
C LEU A 5 0.43 -34.92 15.30
N ALA A 6 0.31 -36.21 14.96
CA ALA A 6 1.46 -37.13 15.01
C ALA A 6 2.44 -36.85 13.86
N LEU A 7 1.93 -36.45 12.69
CA LEU A 7 2.75 -36.08 11.53
C LEU A 7 3.48 -34.75 11.75
N GLN A 8 2.81 -33.75 12.35
CA GLN A 8 3.45 -32.48 12.72
C GLN A 8 4.55 -32.67 13.77
N LYS A 9 4.32 -33.52 14.77
CA LYS A 9 5.36 -33.85 15.76
C LYS A 9 6.50 -34.65 15.15
N ALA A 10 6.24 -35.61 14.26
CA ALA A 10 7.28 -36.39 13.59
C ALA A 10 8.17 -35.55 12.65
N LEU A 11 7.61 -34.52 12.00
CA LEU A 11 8.37 -33.57 11.18
C LEU A 11 9.21 -32.61 12.04
N ALA A 12 8.70 -32.19 13.21
CA ALA A 12 9.43 -31.32 14.12
C ALA A 12 10.64 -32.01 14.77
N THR A 13 10.56 -33.31 15.06
CA THR A 13 11.67 -34.05 15.73
C THR A 13 12.77 -34.52 14.76
N ARG A 14 12.55 -34.49 13.44
CA ARG A 14 13.52 -35.02 12.45
C ARG A 14 14.41 -33.99 11.75
N LEU A 15 14.33 -32.71 12.11
CA LEU A 15 15.15 -31.65 11.49
C LEU A 15 16.07 -30.85 12.43
N PRO A 16 16.77 -31.43 13.43
CA PRO A 16 17.87 -30.72 14.09
C PRO A 16 19.17 -30.72 13.26
N ALA A 17 19.20 -31.33 12.07
CA ALA A 17 20.40 -31.48 11.24
C ALA A 17 20.49 -30.52 10.03
N LEU A 18 19.44 -29.75 9.73
CA LEU A 18 19.43 -28.82 8.58
C LEU A 18 19.40 -27.33 8.98
N THR A 19 19.26 -27.02 10.28
CA THR A 19 19.26 -25.66 10.81
C THR A 19 20.58 -25.26 11.49
N ARG A 20 21.64 -26.05 11.30
CA ARG A 20 23.01 -25.75 11.79
C ARG A 20 24.03 -25.68 10.66
N VAL A 21 23.70 -24.93 9.61
CA VAL A 21 24.70 -24.43 8.63
C VAL A 21 24.76 -22.90 8.63
N GLN A 22 23.87 -22.22 9.35
CA GLN A 22 23.99 -20.79 9.61
C GLN A 22 24.75 -20.57 10.93
N ALA A 23 25.76 -19.70 10.87
CA ALA A 23 26.58 -19.20 11.98
C ALA A 23 27.82 -20.02 12.39
N SER A 24 28.72 -20.28 11.44
CA SER A 24 30.17 -20.25 11.71
C SER A 24 30.98 -20.10 10.42
N SER A 25 30.88 -18.94 9.78
CA SER A 25 31.93 -18.48 8.87
C SER A 25 32.20 -17.01 9.13
N SER A 26 32.82 -16.70 10.26
CA SER A 26 33.76 -15.57 10.34
C SER A 26 35.03 -15.90 9.53
N ALA A 27 34.85 -16.48 8.34
CA ALA A 27 35.88 -16.48 7.33
C ALA A 27 36.00 -15.01 6.96
N ILE A 28 37.14 -14.40 7.29
CA ILE A 28 37.56 -13.15 6.68
C ILE A 28 37.56 -13.47 5.19
N GLU A 29 36.48 -13.12 4.49
CA GLU A 29 36.45 -13.20 3.03
C GLU A 29 37.71 -12.47 2.57
N PRO A 30 38.53 -13.06 1.69
CA PRO A 30 39.69 -12.36 1.17
C PRO A 30 39.17 -11.11 0.47
N GLN A 31 39.27 -9.96 1.16
CA GLN A 31 38.76 -8.70 0.68
C GLN A 31 39.51 -8.43 -0.62
N ARG A 32 38.79 -8.57 -1.74
CA ARG A 32 39.37 -8.40 -3.07
C ARG A 32 40.07 -7.05 -3.07
N ARG A 33 41.38 -7.04 -3.32
CA ARG A 33 42.17 -5.81 -3.37
C ARG A 33 41.45 -4.83 -4.29
N THR A 34 40.96 -3.73 -3.71
CA THR A 34 40.31 -2.67 -4.45
C THR A 34 41.38 -1.88 -5.18
N ARG A 35 41.19 -1.65 -6.48
CA ARG A 35 42.07 -0.76 -7.24
C ARG A 35 41.99 0.63 -6.59
N PRO A 36 43.11 1.28 -6.25
CA PRO A 36 43.09 2.66 -5.79
C PRO A 36 42.52 3.55 -6.90
N LEU A 37 41.62 4.48 -6.54
CA LEU A 37 40.94 5.36 -7.49
C LEU A 37 41.91 6.32 -8.20
N HIS A 38 43.00 6.68 -7.53
CA HIS A 38 44.05 7.51 -8.08
C HIS A 38 45.39 6.77 -8.03
N PRO A 39 46.19 6.82 -9.11
CA PRO A 39 47.55 6.32 -9.06
C PRO A 39 48.42 7.20 -8.15
N ASP A 40 49.45 6.60 -7.56
CA ASP A 40 50.42 7.34 -6.78
C ASP A 40 51.12 8.40 -7.66
N PRO A 41 51.40 9.60 -7.12
CA PRO A 41 51.99 10.67 -7.90
C PRO A 41 53.41 10.32 -8.38
N VAL A 42 53.65 10.49 -9.68
CA VAL A 42 54.95 10.28 -10.32
C VAL A 42 55.40 11.58 -10.97
N ARG A 43 56.58 12.08 -10.60
CA ARG A 43 57.19 13.25 -11.24
C ARG A 43 58.03 12.81 -12.45
N HIS A 44 58.01 13.63 -13.50
CA HIS A 44 58.77 13.40 -14.74
C HIS A 44 58.49 12.07 -15.45
N GLY A 45 57.36 11.40 -15.12
CA GLY A 45 56.88 10.19 -15.79
C GLY A 45 57.51 8.87 -15.34
N PHE A 46 58.67 8.88 -14.67
CA PHE A 46 59.34 7.65 -14.22
C PHE A 46 59.79 7.65 -12.74
N ILE A 47 59.87 8.80 -12.08
CA ILE A 47 60.35 8.90 -10.69
C ILE A 47 59.16 9.05 -9.74
N PRO A 48 58.92 8.10 -8.82
CA PRO A 48 57.83 8.20 -7.85
C PRO A 48 58.07 9.35 -6.86
N GLU A 49 56.99 9.97 -6.38
CA GLU A 49 57.05 11.04 -5.37
C GLU A 49 57.75 10.59 -4.09
N GLU A 50 57.66 9.31 -3.74
CA GLU A 50 58.33 8.69 -2.59
C GLU A 50 59.85 8.96 -2.59
N TRP A 51 60.47 8.97 -3.78
CA TRP A 51 61.89 9.28 -3.91
C TRP A 51 62.17 10.76 -3.58
N PHE A 52 61.29 11.67 -4.00
CA PHE A 52 61.40 13.08 -3.63
C PHE A 52 61.18 13.32 -2.14
N GLN A 53 60.21 12.63 -1.52
CA GLN A 53 59.95 12.70 -0.09
C GLN A 53 61.14 12.21 0.75
N PHE A 54 61.82 11.15 0.30
CA PHE A 54 63.03 10.63 0.96
C PHE A 54 64.12 11.71 1.09
N PHE A 55 64.41 12.42 -0.01
CA PHE A 55 65.41 13.50 0.00
C PHE A 55 64.89 14.78 0.68
N TYR A 56 63.58 15.05 0.64
CA TYR A 56 63.00 16.27 1.18
C TYR A 56 63.38 16.50 2.65
N ASN A 57 63.35 15.44 3.46
CA ASN A 57 63.69 15.50 4.89
C ASN A 57 65.17 15.82 5.17
N LYS A 58 66.06 15.72 4.18
CA LYS A 58 67.51 15.88 4.35
C LYS A 58 68.08 17.06 3.56
N THR A 59 67.65 17.23 2.32
CA THR A 59 68.22 18.18 1.36
C THR A 59 67.18 19.11 0.75
N GLY A 60 65.94 19.07 1.26
CA GLY A 60 64.84 19.93 0.81
C GLY A 60 64.36 19.60 -0.61
N TYR A 61 63.56 20.51 -1.18
CA TYR A 61 62.93 20.30 -2.50
C TYR A 61 63.95 20.22 -3.65
N THR A 62 65.08 20.94 -3.55
CA THR A 62 66.12 20.97 -4.59
C THR A 62 67.06 19.76 -4.54
N GLY A 63 67.07 19.02 -3.43
CA GLY A 63 67.94 17.87 -3.21
C GLY A 63 67.91 16.82 -4.32
N PRO A 64 66.72 16.26 -4.66
CA PRO A 64 66.55 15.32 -5.77
C PRO A 64 67.11 15.82 -7.10
N TYR A 65 66.87 17.09 -7.41
CA TYR A 65 67.28 17.70 -8.67
C TYR A 65 68.80 17.90 -8.72
N MET A 66 69.42 18.36 -7.63
CA MET A 66 70.86 18.51 -7.53
C MET A 66 71.58 17.15 -7.54
N PHE A 67 70.97 16.12 -6.93
CA PHE A 67 71.48 14.76 -7.02
C PHE A 67 71.44 14.24 -8.46
N ALA A 68 70.32 14.44 -9.18
CA ALA A 68 70.20 14.01 -10.57
C ALA A 68 71.22 14.71 -11.48
N LEU A 69 71.43 16.03 -11.32
CA LEU A 69 72.44 16.80 -12.07
C LEU A 69 73.88 16.40 -11.71
N GLY A 70 74.16 16.14 -10.43
CA GLY A 70 75.47 15.67 -9.97
C GLY A 70 75.79 14.26 -10.49
N LEU A 71 74.81 13.35 -10.42
CA LEU A 71 74.93 11.99 -10.94
C LEU A 71 75.14 11.98 -12.45
N SER A 72 74.36 12.77 -13.21
CA SER A 72 74.50 12.84 -14.67
C SER A 72 75.87 13.40 -15.08
N THR A 73 76.34 14.47 -14.42
CA THR A 73 77.66 15.06 -14.66
C THR A 73 78.78 14.08 -14.34
N TYR A 74 78.65 13.32 -13.25
CA TYR A 74 79.60 12.27 -12.87
C TYR A 74 79.66 11.14 -13.91
N LEU A 75 78.51 10.65 -14.38
CA LEU A 75 78.42 9.58 -15.38
C LEU A 75 79.06 9.98 -16.72
N VAL A 76 78.88 11.23 -17.14
CA VAL A 76 79.52 11.79 -18.34
C VAL A 76 81.03 11.97 -18.12
N SER A 77 81.44 12.54 -16.97
CA SER A 77 82.85 12.79 -16.66
C SER A 77 83.69 11.51 -16.49
N LYS A 78 83.06 10.40 -16.07
CA LYS A 78 83.73 9.10 -15.91
C LYS A 78 83.54 8.17 -17.10
N GLU A 79 82.94 8.66 -18.19
CA GLU A 79 82.67 7.89 -19.41
C GLU A 79 81.90 6.58 -19.17
N PHE A 80 81.21 6.44 -18.02
CA PHE A 80 80.24 5.35 -17.83
C PHE A 80 79.05 5.53 -18.76
N TYR A 81 78.79 6.77 -19.19
CA TYR A 81 77.82 7.11 -20.21
C TYR A 81 78.53 7.79 -21.39
N VAL A 82 78.95 6.99 -22.37
CA VAL A 82 79.67 7.44 -23.57
C VAL A 82 78.68 8.01 -24.60
N MET A 83 78.91 9.24 -25.06
CA MET A 83 78.08 9.89 -26.08
C MET A 83 78.47 9.43 -27.49
N GLU A 84 78.12 8.19 -27.84
CA GLU A 84 78.30 7.66 -29.20
C GLU A 84 77.19 8.12 -30.16
N HIS A 85 77.28 7.69 -31.43
CA HIS A 85 76.30 8.03 -32.46
C HIS A 85 74.85 7.63 -32.10
N GLU A 86 74.66 6.59 -31.28
CA GLU A 86 73.33 6.16 -30.82
C GLU A 86 72.70 7.09 -29.77
N TYR A 87 73.49 7.93 -29.08
CA TYR A 87 73.00 8.86 -28.06
C TYR A 87 71.97 9.85 -28.62
N TYR A 88 72.26 10.42 -29.78
CA TYR A 88 71.36 11.37 -30.45
C TYR A 88 70.06 10.71 -30.91
N THR A 89 70.13 9.46 -31.37
CA THR A 89 68.95 8.66 -31.70
C THR A 89 68.10 8.41 -30.45
N GLY A 90 68.73 8.08 -29.31
CA GLY A 90 68.06 7.91 -28.02
C GLY A 90 67.30 9.16 -27.56
N ILE A 91 67.91 10.35 -27.68
CA ILE A 91 67.24 11.63 -27.36
C ILE A 91 66.04 11.85 -28.27
N ALA A 92 66.19 11.63 -29.58
CA ALA A 92 65.09 11.78 -30.54
C ALA A 92 63.92 10.85 -30.22
N CYS A 93 64.19 9.58 -29.89
CA CYS A 93 63.17 8.62 -29.46
C CYS A 93 62.49 9.03 -28.14
N LEU A 94 63.24 9.59 -27.18
CA LEU A 94 62.70 10.08 -25.91
C LEU A 94 61.74 11.26 -26.14
N VAL A 95 62.15 12.25 -26.93
CA VAL A 95 61.31 13.41 -27.28
C VAL A 95 60.04 12.97 -28.00
N MET A 96 60.15 12.07 -28.98
CA MET A 96 58.99 11.50 -29.67
C MET A 96 58.04 10.79 -28.69
N SER A 97 58.58 10.01 -27.76
CA SER A 97 57.78 9.31 -26.73
C SER A 97 57.02 10.30 -25.84
N ILE A 98 57.64 11.41 -25.41
CA ILE A 98 56.97 12.44 -24.61
C ILE A 98 55.82 13.08 -25.38
N VAL A 99 56.03 13.40 -26.66
CA VAL A 99 55.00 14.03 -27.51
C VAL A 99 53.80 13.09 -27.69
N VAL A 100 54.05 11.80 -27.94
CA VAL A 100 53.00 10.79 -28.07
C VAL A 100 52.21 10.66 -26.77
N VAL A 101 52.88 10.53 -25.62
CA VAL A 101 52.20 10.39 -24.32
C VAL A 101 51.36 11.63 -23.99
N LYS A 102 51.86 12.83 -24.26
CA LYS A 102 51.12 14.07 -23.97
C LYS A 102 49.90 14.27 -24.87
N ASN A 103 49.99 13.90 -26.15
CA ASN A 103 48.92 14.12 -27.12
C ASN A 103 47.88 12.99 -27.12
N ALA A 104 48.33 11.73 -27.05
CA ALA A 104 47.47 10.55 -27.11
C ALA A 104 47.01 10.06 -25.72
N GLY A 105 47.69 10.45 -24.64
CA GLY A 105 47.34 10.06 -23.28
C GLY A 105 45.94 10.51 -22.84
N PRO A 106 45.59 11.82 -22.91
CA PRO A 106 44.28 12.30 -22.49
C PRO A 106 43.08 11.69 -23.24
N PRO A 107 43.08 11.55 -24.59
CA PRO A 107 41.95 10.92 -25.28
C PRO A 107 41.85 9.41 -24.98
N MET A 108 42.99 8.70 -24.84
CA MET A 108 42.98 7.28 -24.48
C MET A 108 42.44 7.06 -23.06
N ALA A 109 42.85 7.88 -22.10
CA ALA A 109 42.34 7.82 -20.73
C ALA A 109 40.82 8.02 -20.68
N LYS A 110 40.31 9.07 -21.35
CA LYS A 110 38.86 9.33 -21.44
C LYS A 110 38.09 8.17 -22.09
N TYR A 111 38.64 7.53 -23.11
CA TYR A 111 38.01 6.39 -23.77
C TYR A 111 37.93 5.17 -22.84
N LEU A 112 39.01 4.87 -22.13
CA LEU A 112 39.05 3.76 -21.17
C LEU A 112 38.13 4.01 -19.97
N ASP A 113 38.11 5.23 -19.42
CA ASP A 113 37.23 5.60 -18.32
C ASP A 113 35.75 5.49 -18.74
N ALA A 114 35.40 5.95 -19.94
CA ALA A 114 34.04 5.85 -20.45
C ALA A 114 33.55 4.41 -20.67
N GLU A 115 34.44 3.48 -21.02
CA GLU A 115 34.07 2.07 -21.15
C GLU A 115 33.89 1.41 -19.77
N MET A 116 34.77 1.73 -18.81
CA MET A 116 34.61 1.30 -17.42
C MET A 116 33.29 1.79 -16.82
N ASP A 117 32.93 3.05 -17.05
CA ASP A 117 31.68 3.64 -16.57
C ASP A 117 30.45 2.91 -17.14
N LYS A 118 30.48 2.53 -18.43
CA LYS A 118 29.38 1.73 -19.04
C LYS A 118 29.24 0.37 -18.40
N ASP A 119 30.34 -0.34 -18.16
CA ASP A 119 30.31 -1.65 -17.52
C ASP A 119 29.79 -1.54 -16.08
N GLU A 120 30.23 -0.52 -15.35
CA GLU A 120 29.71 -0.23 -14.01
C GLU A 120 28.22 0.11 -14.02
N GLU A 121 27.76 0.94 -14.95
CA GLU A 121 26.36 1.27 -15.12
C GLU A 121 25.53 0.02 -15.47
N ALA A 122 25.99 -0.83 -16.38
CA ALA A 122 25.30 -2.07 -16.75
C ALA A 122 25.15 -3.02 -15.55
N ALA A 123 26.20 -3.15 -14.74
CA ALA A 123 26.17 -3.94 -13.51
C ALA A 123 25.22 -3.33 -12.46
N LYS A 124 25.25 -2.00 -12.28
CA LYS A 124 24.35 -1.27 -11.37
C LYS A 124 22.89 -1.42 -11.82
N ARG A 125 22.60 -1.25 -13.11
CA ARG A 125 21.27 -1.44 -13.70
C ARG A 125 20.74 -2.85 -13.50
N THR A 126 21.55 -3.86 -13.79
CA THR A 126 21.15 -5.26 -13.56
C THR A 126 20.78 -5.49 -12.10
N ARG A 127 21.52 -4.91 -11.16
CA ARG A 127 21.21 -4.99 -9.74
C ARG A 127 19.91 -4.25 -9.39
N THR A 128 19.67 -3.05 -9.89
CA THR A 128 18.42 -2.32 -9.61
C THR A 128 17.23 -3.03 -10.21
N ASP A 129 17.34 -3.49 -11.46
CA ASP A 129 16.25 -4.18 -12.16
C ASP A 129 15.88 -5.49 -11.47
N THR A 130 16.87 -6.22 -10.95
CA THR A 130 16.60 -7.45 -10.17
C THR A 130 15.93 -7.15 -8.84
N VAL A 131 16.36 -6.10 -8.13
CA VAL A 131 15.71 -5.66 -6.88
C VAL A 131 14.26 -5.26 -7.15
N ASP A 132 14.02 -4.45 -8.18
CA ASP A 132 12.68 -3.99 -8.56
C ASP A 132 11.78 -5.16 -8.97
N ALA A 133 12.32 -6.14 -9.72
CA ALA A 133 11.59 -7.36 -10.08
C ALA A 133 11.19 -8.18 -8.86
N TYR A 134 12.08 -8.30 -7.86
CA TYR A 134 11.74 -8.99 -6.60
C TYR A 134 10.72 -8.22 -5.78
N GLU A 135 10.80 -6.88 -5.73
CA GLU A 135 9.82 -6.05 -5.03
C GLU A 135 8.42 -6.19 -5.65
N GLN A 136 8.32 -6.14 -6.99
CA GLN A 136 7.07 -6.37 -7.71
C GLN A 136 6.51 -7.77 -7.47
N ALA A 137 7.36 -8.80 -7.43
CA ALA A 137 6.94 -10.16 -7.12
C ALA A 137 6.37 -10.27 -5.69
N ILE A 138 7.01 -9.63 -4.71
CA ILE A 138 6.54 -9.59 -3.31
C ILE A 138 5.19 -8.87 -3.21
N GLU A 139 5.00 -7.75 -3.88
CA GLU A 139 3.73 -7.02 -3.90
C GLU A 139 2.61 -7.86 -4.53
N HIS A 140 2.92 -8.54 -5.63
CA HIS A 140 1.98 -9.45 -6.29
C HIS A 140 1.57 -10.59 -5.36
N GLU A 141 2.52 -11.25 -4.69
CA GLU A 141 2.22 -12.33 -3.73
C GLU A 141 1.39 -11.86 -2.55
N LYS A 142 1.68 -10.68 -1.98
CA LYS A 142 0.84 -10.07 -0.91
C LYS A 142 -0.60 -9.87 -1.38
N LYS A 143 -0.78 -9.43 -2.63
CA LYS A 143 -2.11 -9.25 -3.22
C LYS A 143 -2.84 -10.58 -3.40
N GLU A 144 -2.15 -11.64 -3.79
CA GLU A 144 -2.75 -12.98 -3.90
C GLU A 144 -3.11 -13.56 -2.53
N GLN A 145 -2.28 -13.35 -1.50
CA GLN A 145 -2.61 -13.72 -0.12
C GLN A 145 -3.90 -13.02 0.33
N TRP A 146 -3.99 -11.69 0.13
CA TRP A 146 -5.20 -10.93 0.42
C TRP A 146 -6.43 -11.44 -0.34
N ARG A 147 -6.28 -11.79 -1.62
CA ARG A 147 -7.38 -12.37 -2.42
C ARG A 147 -7.83 -13.72 -1.86
N SER A 148 -6.91 -14.57 -1.40
CA SER A 148 -7.23 -15.86 -0.80
C SER A 148 -8.02 -15.70 0.51
N GLU A 149 -7.60 -14.76 1.36
CA GLU A 149 -8.33 -14.41 2.60
C GLU A 149 -9.72 -13.83 2.28
N ALA A 150 -9.81 -12.94 1.29
CA ALA A 150 -11.07 -12.35 0.85
C ALA A 150 -12.08 -13.40 0.34
N GLN A 151 -11.62 -14.50 -0.27
CA GLN A 151 -12.52 -15.59 -0.66
C GLN A 151 -13.24 -16.23 0.53
N GLN A 152 -12.57 -16.38 1.67
CA GLN A 152 -13.20 -16.90 2.89
C GLN A 152 -14.28 -15.94 3.38
N MET A 153 -13.98 -14.64 3.43
CA MET A 153 -14.95 -13.61 3.81
C MET A 153 -16.16 -13.57 2.88
N ILE A 154 -15.96 -13.71 1.57
CA ILE A 154 -17.07 -13.77 0.58
C ILE A 154 -17.97 -14.98 0.85
N MET A 155 -17.38 -16.13 1.18
CA MET A 155 -18.17 -17.33 1.48
C MET A 155 -18.97 -17.18 2.76
N ASP A 156 -18.40 -16.55 3.79
CA ASP A 156 -19.13 -16.28 5.04
C ASP A 156 -20.24 -15.23 4.83
N ALA A 157 -19.97 -14.15 4.09
CA ALA A 157 -21.00 -13.18 3.70
C ALA A 157 -22.14 -13.83 2.91
N LYS A 158 -21.85 -14.82 2.04
CA LYS A 158 -22.89 -15.58 1.33
C LYS A 158 -23.73 -16.44 2.28
N LYS A 159 -23.12 -17.11 3.26
CA LYS A 159 -23.85 -17.89 4.27
C LYS A 159 -24.77 -17.00 5.10
N GLU A 160 -24.27 -15.84 5.53
CA GLU A 160 -25.05 -14.86 6.30
C GLU A 160 -26.23 -14.33 5.47
N ASN A 161 -26.01 -13.96 4.21
CA ASN A 161 -27.08 -13.53 3.32
C ASN A 161 -28.19 -14.59 3.17
N ILE A 162 -27.82 -15.86 3.00
CA ILE A 162 -28.80 -16.96 2.91
C ILE A 162 -29.56 -17.12 4.23
N LYS A 163 -28.86 -17.05 5.37
CA LYS A 163 -29.48 -17.12 6.70
C LYS A 163 -30.50 -15.99 6.89
N THR A 164 -30.13 -14.76 6.55
CA THR A 164 -31.01 -13.60 6.62
C THR A 164 -32.23 -13.76 5.70
N GLN A 165 -32.05 -14.27 4.48
CA GLN A 165 -33.17 -14.52 3.56
C GLN A 165 -34.15 -15.57 4.12
N ILE A 166 -33.64 -16.65 4.72
CA ILE A 166 -34.49 -17.68 5.34
C ILE A 166 -35.27 -17.08 6.52
N GLU A 167 -34.61 -16.32 7.40
CA GLU A 167 -35.28 -15.65 8.52
C GLU A 167 -36.33 -14.63 8.05
N ALA A 168 -36.04 -13.88 6.99
CA ALA A 168 -36.99 -12.95 6.38
C ALA A 168 -38.22 -13.69 5.86
N SER A 169 -38.04 -14.77 5.10
CA SER A 169 -39.14 -15.59 4.57
C SER A 169 -40.00 -16.22 5.67
N TYR A 170 -39.38 -16.63 6.79
CA TYR A 170 -40.09 -17.16 7.94
C TYR A 170 -40.95 -16.08 8.61
N ARG A 171 -40.38 -14.89 8.84
CA ARG A 171 -41.11 -13.75 9.43
C ARG A 171 -42.24 -13.28 8.52
N GLU A 172 -42.02 -13.25 7.21
CA GLU A 172 -43.06 -12.91 6.23
C GLU A 172 -44.23 -13.89 6.31
N ARG A 173 -43.97 -15.20 6.31
CA ARG A 173 -45.04 -16.22 6.45
C ARG A 173 -45.80 -16.09 7.76
N ALA A 174 -45.10 -15.88 8.88
CA ALA A 174 -45.73 -15.67 10.18
C ALA A 174 -46.59 -14.38 10.20
N PHE A 175 -46.09 -13.31 9.58
CA PHE A 175 -46.81 -12.04 9.48
C PHE A 175 -48.05 -12.14 8.58
N THR A 176 -47.99 -12.90 7.48
CA THR A 176 -49.16 -13.17 6.64
C THR A 176 -50.25 -13.88 7.42
N VAL A 177 -49.90 -14.93 8.19
CA VAL A 177 -50.88 -15.64 9.04
C VAL A 177 -51.46 -14.69 10.10
N TYR A 178 -50.62 -13.90 10.77
CA TYR A 178 -51.07 -12.91 11.74
C TYR A 178 -52.07 -11.91 11.13
N ASN A 179 -51.76 -11.37 9.95
CA ASN A 179 -52.64 -10.42 9.25
C ASN A 179 -53.97 -11.06 8.84
N GLU A 180 -53.98 -12.31 8.37
CA GLU A 180 -55.21 -13.00 8.01
C GLU A 180 -56.10 -13.25 9.24
N VAL A 181 -55.53 -13.65 10.38
CA VAL A 181 -56.28 -13.80 11.64
C VAL A 181 -56.82 -12.45 12.10
N LYS A 182 -55.99 -11.40 12.05
CA LYS A 182 -56.41 -10.04 12.41
C LYS A 182 -57.55 -9.55 11.52
N LYS A 183 -57.47 -9.74 10.20
CA LYS A 183 -58.54 -9.37 9.26
C LYS A 183 -59.87 -10.03 9.63
N ARG A 184 -59.87 -11.31 10.02
CA ARG A 184 -61.08 -12.01 10.47
C ARG A 184 -61.64 -11.41 11.76
N LEU A 185 -60.78 -11.08 12.72
CA LEU A 185 -61.19 -10.45 13.98
C LEU A 185 -61.74 -9.04 13.75
N ASP A 186 -61.04 -8.23 12.96
CA ASP A 186 -61.45 -6.87 12.59
C ASP A 186 -62.78 -6.89 11.84
N TYR A 187 -63.00 -7.88 10.96
CA TYR A 187 -64.27 -8.09 10.27
C TYR A 187 -65.43 -8.36 11.25
N GLN A 188 -65.23 -9.26 12.23
CA GLN A 188 -66.24 -9.56 13.25
C GLN A 188 -66.55 -8.32 14.12
N LEU A 189 -65.51 -7.58 14.51
CA LEU A 189 -65.68 -6.32 15.24
C LEU A 189 -66.47 -5.28 14.43
N GLN A 190 -66.20 -5.17 13.13
CA GLN A 190 -66.94 -4.28 12.24
C GLN A 190 -68.41 -4.69 12.10
N ILE A 191 -68.71 -5.98 11.95
CA ILE A 191 -70.10 -6.48 11.93
C ILE A 191 -70.81 -6.08 13.21
N ALA A 192 -70.24 -6.38 14.38
CA ALA A 192 -70.85 -6.06 15.68
C ALA A 192 -71.09 -4.55 15.85
N ASN A 193 -70.17 -3.71 15.38
CA ASN A 193 -70.33 -2.25 15.39
C ASN A 193 -71.42 -1.77 14.42
N VAL A 194 -71.55 -2.39 13.24
CA VAL A 194 -72.60 -2.09 12.26
C VAL A 194 -73.96 -2.51 12.80
N GLU A 195 -74.10 -3.69 13.38
CA GLU A 195 -75.33 -4.16 14.01
C GLU A 195 -75.79 -3.23 15.12
N ARG A 196 -74.89 -2.84 16.04
CA ARG A 196 -75.18 -1.84 17.08
C ARG A 196 -75.66 -0.52 16.48
N ARG A 197 -75.03 -0.06 15.40
CA ARG A 197 -75.42 1.18 14.71
C ARG A 197 -76.79 1.07 14.03
N ILE A 198 -77.09 -0.07 13.41
CA ILE A 198 -78.40 -0.33 12.78
C ILE A 198 -79.48 -0.40 13.87
N ALA A 199 -79.25 -1.14 14.95
CA ALA A 199 -80.16 -1.24 16.08
C ALA A 199 -80.44 0.13 16.71
N GLN A 200 -79.40 0.94 16.91
CA GLN A 200 -79.55 2.32 17.39
C GLN A 200 -80.37 3.17 16.42
N LYS A 201 -80.08 3.15 15.11
CA LYS A 201 -80.87 3.88 14.11
C LYS A 201 -82.33 3.43 14.08
N HIS A 202 -82.59 2.13 14.11
CA HIS A 202 -83.94 1.57 14.13
C HIS A 202 -84.69 1.98 15.40
N MET A 203 -84.04 1.91 16.57
CA MET A 203 -84.60 2.38 17.83
C MET A 203 -84.96 3.87 17.78
N THR A 204 -84.04 4.73 17.32
CA THR A 204 -84.30 6.17 17.18
C THR A 204 -85.45 6.44 16.21
N GLN A 205 -85.48 5.78 15.05
CA GLN A 205 -86.55 5.92 14.07
C GLN A 205 -87.90 5.43 14.63
N TRP A 206 -87.92 4.33 15.38
CA TRP A 206 -89.10 3.79 16.03
C TRP A 206 -89.64 4.76 17.09
N ILE A 207 -88.77 5.33 17.92
CA ILE A 207 -89.15 6.34 18.92
C ILE A 207 -89.74 7.56 18.21
N ILE A 208 -89.06 8.12 17.19
CA ILE A 208 -89.55 9.27 16.41
C ILE A 208 -90.92 8.97 15.79
N ASN A 209 -91.07 7.81 15.13
CA ASN A 209 -92.33 7.43 14.48
C ASN A 209 -93.48 7.24 15.50
N ASN A 210 -93.22 6.67 16.67
CA ASN A 210 -94.25 6.53 17.70
C ASN A 210 -94.60 7.88 18.33
N VAL A 211 -93.62 8.76 18.57
CA VAL A 211 -93.88 10.13 19.04
C VAL A 211 -94.75 10.87 18.02
N VAL A 212 -94.38 10.88 16.74
CA VAL A 212 -95.17 11.53 15.66
C VAL A 212 -96.58 10.95 15.55
N LYS A 213 -96.76 9.62 15.70
CA LYS A 213 -98.09 8.99 15.69
C LYS A 213 -98.91 9.27 16.94
N SER A 214 -98.27 9.42 18.09
CA SER A 214 -98.94 9.70 19.37
C SER A 214 -99.41 11.15 19.49
N ILE A 215 -98.82 12.06 18.73
CA ILE A 215 -99.28 13.45 18.61
C ILE A 215 -100.59 13.45 17.84
N THR A 216 -101.70 13.65 18.55
CA THR A 216 -103.00 13.88 17.92
C THR A 216 -103.11 15.35 17.45
N PRO A 217 -103.88 15.65 16.40
CA PRO A 217 -104.05 17.04 15.93
C PRO A 217 -104.62 17.97 17.02
N ASP A 218 -105.29 17.41 18.02
CA ASP A 218 -105.78 18.16 19.19
C ASP A 218 -104.66 18.48 20.19
N GLN A 219 -103.66 17.61 20.34
CA GLN A 219 -102.46 17.90 21.13
C GLN A 219 -101.57 18.94 20.44
N GLU A 220 -101.47 18.97 19.12
CA GLU A 220 -100.77 20.05 18.40
C GLU A 220 -101.44 21.40 18.63
N LYS A 221 -102.78 21.46 18.59
CA LYS A 221 -103.54 22.67 18.90
C LYS A 221 -103.37 23.10 20.36
N ALA A 222 -103.37 22.15 21.30
CA ALA A 222 -103.14 22.43 22.72
C ALA A 222 -101.71 22.92 22.97
N ALA A 223 -100.70 22.33 22.31
CA ALA A 223 -99.32 22.80 22.37
C ALA A 223 -99.17 24.20 21.73
N LEU A 224 -99.84 24.48 20.61
CA LEU A 224 -99.88 25.83 20.02
C LEU A 224 -100.56 26.84 20.94
N GLN A 225 -101.66 26.47 21.60
CA GLN A 225 -102.30 27.31 22.62
C GLN A 225 -101.40 27.52 23.84
N GLN A 226 -100.66 26.48 24.26
CA GLN A 226 -99.68 26.60 25.33
C GLN A 226 -98.52 27.52 24.92
N CYS A 227 -97.99 27.40 23.70
CA CYS A 227 -97.00 28.34 23.15
C CYS A 227 -97.56 29.77 23.05
N ILE A 228 -98.83 29.95 22.66
CA ILE A 228 -99.50 31.26 22.67
C ILE A 228 -99.63 31.76 24.11
N SER A 229 -99.94 30.91 25.09
CA SER A 229 -100.02 31.28 26.50
C SER A 229 -98.65 31.64 27.08
N GLU A 230 -97.59 30.93 26.69
CA GLU A 230 -96.22 31.22 27.08
C GLU A 230 -95.74 32.52 26.44
N LEU A 231 -96.03 32.75 25.16
CA LEU A 231 -95.78 34.01 24.47
C LEU A 231 -96.60 35.16 25.07
N GLN A 232 -97.87 34.95 25.44
CA GLN A 232 -98.70 35.92 26.14
C GLN A 232 -98.21 36.19 27.57
N SER A 233 -97.55 35.23 28.21
CA SER A 233 -96.91 35.43 29.52
C SER A 233 -95.57 36.15 29.41
N LEU A 234 -94.87 35.99 28.28
CA LEU A 234 -93.62 36.69 27.95
C LEU A 234 -93.86 38.09 27.36
N ALA A 235 -94.98 38.34 26.68
CA ALA A 235 -95.35 39.61 26.07
C ALA A 235 -95.54 40.80 27.04
N PRO A 236 -96.09 40.66 28.26
CA PRO A 236 -96.09 41.74 29.26
C PRO A 236 -94.72 41.93 29.93
N ARG A 237 -93.72 41.14 29.55
CA ARG A 237 -92.32 41.27 29.97
C ARG A 237 -91.42 41.93 28.90
N SER A 238 -92.02 42.55 27.88
CA SER A 238 -91.42 43.57 26.99
C SER A 238 -92.32 44.79 26.96
#